data_AF-A0A6G0WG77-F1
#
_entry.id   AF-A0A6G0WG77-F1
#
_cell.length_a   1.000
_cell.length_b   1.000
_cell.length_c   1.000
_cell.angle_alpha   90.00
_cell.angle_beta   90.00
_cell.angle_gamma   90.00
#
_symmetry.space_group_name_H-M   'P 1'
#
loop_
_entity.id
_entity.type
_entity.pdbx_description
1 polymer ?
#
loop_
_entity_poly.entity_id
_entity_poly.type
_entity_poly.pdbx_seq_one_letter_code
_entity_poly.pdbx_strand_id
1 'polypeptide(L)'
;MQGSAWMDASVWRRYLREVLYYKIENPSVLLVDNFDSHVSIESEKIIGDELGSELCALPTNSTSYCQPLDVSIMGPFKQHMRDLWVLSDDNATTAKENRMVMIQRAIQAWEMISEDEVRASFVKALPK
;
A
#
# COMPACT_ATOMS: atom_id res chain seq x y z
N MET A 1 19.98 -10.86 -9.19
CA MET A 1 19.16 -11.20 -8.00
C MET A 1 19.28 -10.04 -7.03
N GLN A 2 18.17 -9.40 -6.66
CA GLN A 2 18.16 -8.44 -5.55
C GLN A 2 18.38 -9.26 -4.26
N GLY A 3 19.43 -8.93 -3.49
CA GLY A 3 19.84 -9.72 -2.30
C GLY A 3 18.85 -9.63 -1.13
N SER A 4 17.86 -8.74 -1.23
CA SER A 4 16.87 -8.43 -0.22
C SER A 4 15.59 -7.91 -0.89
N ALA A 5 14.42 -8.22 -0.32
CA ALA A 5 13.11 -7.94 -0.90
C ALA A 5 12.61 -6.50 -0.59
N TRP A 6 13.51 -5.52 -0.60
CA TRP A 6 13.15 -4.13 -0.31
C TRP A 6 12.53 -3.44 -1.53
N MET A 7 11.66 -2.46 -1.26
CA MET A 7 11.26 -1.50 -2.27
C MET A 7 12.49 -0.65 -2.65
N ASP A 8 12.81 -0.62 -3.94
CA ASP A 8 13.77 0.30 -4.53
C ASP A 8 13.18 0.88 -5.82
N ALA A 9 13.93 1.78 -6.47
CA ALA A 9 13.47 2.43 -7.70
C ALA A 9 13.11 1.42 -8.81
N SER A 10 13.80 0.28 -8.89
CA SER A 10 13.52 -0.75 -9.89
C SER A 10 12.21 -1.50 -9.62
N VAL A 11 11.97 -1.86 -8.35
CA VAL A 11 10.74 -2.53 -7.91
C VAL A 11 9.56 -1.57 -7.99
N TRP A 12 9.75 -0.31 -7.62
CA TRP A 12 8.73 0.73 -7.68
C TRP A 12 8.27 1.00 -9.12
N ARG A 13 9.21 1.20 -10.05
CA ARG A 13 8.89 1.34 -11.47
C ARG A 13 8.12 0.15 -12.02
N ARG A 14 8.53 -1.06 -11.64
CA ARG A 14 7.82 -2.27 -12.03
C ARG A 14 6.39 -2.27 -11.47
N TYR A 15 6.22 -1.89 -10.21
CA TYR A 15 4.89 -1.78 -9.60
C TYR A 15 4.00 -0.77 -10.33
N LEU A 16 4.52 0.42 -10.67
CA LEU A 16 3.77 1.43 -11.42
C LEU A 16 3.25 0.90 -12.76
N ARG A 17 4.14 0.29 -13.57
CA ARG A 17 3.80 -0.14 -14.93
C ARG A 17 3.07 -1.47 -15.02
N GLU A 18 3.40 -2.43 -14.15
CA GLU A 18 2.88 -3.79 -14.26
C GLU A 18 1.70 -4.06 -13.32
N VAL A 19 1.49 -3.22 -12.29
CA VAL A 19 0.43 -3.41 -11.30
C VAL A 19 -0.52 -2.21 -11.27
N LEU A 20 -0.01 -1.02 -10.95
CA LEU A 20 -0.87 0.14 -10.71
C LEU A 20 -1.55 0.65 -11.98
N TYR A 21 -0.84 0.64 -13.12
CA TYR A 21 -1.37 1.08 -14.42
C TYR A 21 -2.73 0.45 -14.77
N TYR A 22 -2.94 -0.82 -14.41
CA TYR A 22 -4.19 -1.55 -14.69
C TYR A 22 -5.28 -1.37 -13.62
N LYS A 23 -4.99 -0.63 -12.55
CA LYS A 23 -5.86 -0.48 -11.37
C LYS A 23 -6.29 0.96 -11.11
N ILE A 24 -5.65 1.92 -11.74
CA ILE A 24 -5.91 3.34 -11.56
C ILE A 24 -6.81 3.88 -12.67
N GLU A 25 -7.67 4.83 -12.32
CA GLU A 25 -8.50 5.56 -13.28
C GLU A 25 -7.88 6.95 -13.53
N ASN A 26 -7.85 7.38 -14.78
CA ASN A 26 -7.22 8.64 -15.16
C ASN A 26 -8.27 9.72 -15.45
N PRO A 27 -8.08 10.97 -14.98
CA PRO A 27 -6.97 11.44 -14.15
C PRO A 27 -7.15 11.09 -12.66
N SER A 28 -6.04 10.83 -11.96
CA SER A 28 -6.04 10.66 -10.51
C SER A 28 -4.78 11.25 -9.85
N VAL A 29 -4.77 11.25 -8.52
CA VAL A 29 -3.62 11.69 -7.71
C VAL A 29 -3.07 10.50 -6.93
N LEU A 30 -1.79 10.20 -7.11
CA LEU A 30 -1.07 9.21 -6.33
C LEU A 30 -0.41 9.89 -5.12
N LEU A 31 -1.01 9.70 -3.94
CA LEU A 31 -0.47 10.18 -2.68
C LEU A 31 0.59 9.21 -2.13
N VAL A 32 1.83 9.68 -1.96
CA VAL A 32 2.95 8.86 -1.48
C VAL A 32 3.68 9.50 -0.30
N ASP A 33 4.40 8.68 0.47
CA ASP A 33 5.39 9.18 1.41
C ASP A 33 6.64 9.71 0.69
N ASN A 34 7.54 10.36 1.43
CA ASN A 34 8.70 11.02 0.87
C ASN A 34 9.90 10.09 0.68
N PHE A 35 9.66 8.81 0.40
CA PHE A 35 10.73 7.85 0.11
C PHE A 35 11.37 8.17 -1.24
N ASP A 36 12.71 8.25 -1.30
CA ASP A 36 13.47 8.72 -2.47
C ASP A 36 13.05 8.07 -3.79
N SER A 37 12.69 6.78 -3.77
CA SER A 37 12.24 6.10 -4.98
C SER A 37 10.88 6.60 -5.46
N HIS A 38 9.94 6.89 -4.55
CA HIS A 38 8.58 7.35 -4.86
C HIS A 38 8.55 8.78 -5.40
N VAL A 39 9.41 9.66 -4.87
CA VAL A 39 9.45 11.10 -5.24
C VAL A 39 10.52 11.44 -6.28
N SER A 40 11.08 10.43 -6.93
CA SER A 40 12.09 10.61 -7.96
C SER A 40 11.51 11.23 -9.24
N ILE A 41 12.35 11.96 -9.98
CA ILE A 41 12.01 12.49 -11.32
C ILE A 41 11.52 11.38 -12.26
N GLU A 42 12.07 10.18 -12.15
CA GLU A 42 11.63 9.03 -12.94
C GLU A 42 10.19 8.62 -12.57
N SER A 43 9.84 8.60 -11.28
CA SER A 43 8.48 8.30 -10.83
C SER A 43 7.48 9.35 -11.30
N GLU A 44 7.83 10.63 -11.17
CA GLU A 44 6.99 11.74 -11.65
C GLU A 44 6.70 11.60 -13.15
N LYS A 45 7.71 11.28 -13.96
CA LYS A 45 7.53 11.04 -15.41
C LYS A 45 6.67 9.82 -15.70
N ILE A 46 6.88 8.69 -15.04
CA ILE A 46 6.04 7.51 -15.26
C ILE A 46 4.59 7.81 -14.90
N ILE A 47 4.36 8.46 -13.76
CA ILE A 47 3.02 8.75 -13.27
C ILE A 47 2.31 9.78 -14.15
N GLY A 48 3.00 10.85 -14.55
CA GLY A 48 2.46 11.88 -15.42
C GLY A 48 2.30 11.43 -16.87
N ASP A 49 3.39 10.98 -17.50
CA ASP A 49 3.44 10.75 -18.94
C ASP A 49 2.80 9.40 -19.34
N GLU A 50 2.95 8.36 -18.52
CA GLU A 50 2.46 7.01 -18.85
C GLU A 50 1.13 6.69 -18.17
N LEU A 51 0.99 7.02 -16.87
CA LEU A 51 -0.23 6.77 -16.11
C LEU A 51 -1.21 7.95 -16.18
N GLY A 52 -0.89 9.08 -16.82
CA GLY A 52 -1.83 10.21 -16.98
C GLY A 52 -2.40 10.73 -15.64
N SER A 53 -1.60 10.67 -14.58
CA SER A 53 -1.97 10.98 -13.20
C SER A 53 -0.94 11.92 -12.55
N GLU A 54 -1.25 12.46 -11.38
CA GLU A 54 -0.37 13.39 -10.66
C GLU A 54 0.28 12.72 -9.45
N LEU A 55 1.57 12.95 -9.23
CA LEU A 55 2.28 12.51 -8.04
C LEU A 55 2.16 13.58 -6.94
N CYS A 56 1.62 13.21 -5.78
CA CYS A 56 1.56 14.08 -4.61
C CYS A 56 2.35 13.48 -3.45
N ALA A 57 3.47 14.12 -3.11
CA ALA A 57 4.29 13.72 -1.97
C ALA A 57 3.78 14.36 -0.67
N LEU A 58 3.66 13.56 0.39
CA LEU A 58 3.40 14.06 1.72
C LEU A 58 4.59 14.88 2.25
N PRO A 59 4.36 15.87 3.14
CA PRO A 59 5.44 16.56 3.84
C PRO A 59 6.37 15.56 4.54
N THR A 60 7.66 15.85 4.58
CA THR A 60 8.66 14.99 5.22
C THR A 60 8.30 14.72 6.69
N ASN A 61 8.49 13.48 7.15
CA ASN A 61 8.19 13.04 8.51
C ASN A 61 6.71 13.17 8.93
N SER A 62 5.79 13.27 7.96
CA SER A 62 4.35 13.42 8.25
C SER A 62 3.53 12.15 8.02
N THR A 63 4.13 11.05 7.58
CA THR A 63 3.45 9.77 7.29
C THR A 63 2.48 9.35 8.40
N SER A 64 2.93 9.36 9.66
CA SER A 64 2.11 8.95 10.81
C SER A 64 0.90 9.84 11.11
N TYR A 65 0.81 11.02 10.47
CA TYR A 65 -0.24 12.02 10.71
C TYR A 65 -1.06 12.35 9.46
N CYS A 66 -0.44 12.26 8.28
CA CYS A 66 -1.03 12.72 7.01
C CYS A 66 -1.23 11.58 6.00
N GLN A 67 -0.70 10.37 6.23
CA GLN A 67 -0.93 9.25 5.31
C GLN A 67 -2.20 8.49 5.71
N PRO A 68 -3.26 8.45 4.86
CA PRO A 68 -4.52 7.78 5.20
C PRO A 68 -4.34 6.31 5.59
N LEU A 69 -3.42 5.63 4.90
CA LEU A 69 -3.07 4.25 5.15
C LEU A 69 -2.59 4.06 6.60
N ASP A 70 -1.60 4.85 7.06
CA ASP A 70 -1.02 4.71 8.39
C ASP A 70 -1.91 5.28 9.51
N VAL A 71 -2.58 6.40 9.26
CA VAL A 71 -3.40 7.11 10.27
C VAL A 71 -4.69 6.34 10.58
N SER A 72 -5.23 5.61 9.60
CA SER A 72 -6.54 5.00 9.72
C SER A 72 -6.57 3.52 9.39
N ILE A 73 -6.11 3.12 8.20
CA ILE A 73 -6.41 1.79 7.63
C ILE A 73 -5.53 0.68 8.22
N MET A 74 -4.27 0.96 8.54
CA MET A 74 -3.34 -0.04 9.07
C MET A 74 -3.74 -0.55 10.47
N GLY A 75 -4.53 0.22 11.23
CA GLY A 75 -5.07 -0.22 12.53
C GLY A 75 -6.06 -1.39 12.38
N PRO A 76 -7.21 -1.18 11.72
CA PRO A 76 -8.18 -2.21 11.37
C PRO A 76 -7.56 -3.39 10.63
N PHE A 77 -6.73 -3.15 9.61
CA PHE A 77 -6.04 -4.21 8.88
C PHE A 77 -5.27 -5.15 9.82
N LYS A 78 -4.44 -4.61 10.73
CA LYS A 78 -3.70 -5.40 11.72
C LYS A 78 -4.62 -6.10 12.70
N GLN A 79 -5.78 -5.54 13.00
CA GLN A 79 -6.78 -6.19 13.86
C GLN A 79 -7.41 -7.39 13.15
N HIS A 80 -7.88 -7.24 11.92
CA HIS A 80 -8.41 -8.34 11.12
C HIS A 80 -7.38 -9.46 10.92
N MET A 81 -6.12 -9.11 10.67
CA MET A 81 -5.03 -10.09 10.63
C MET A 81 -4.89 -10.89 11.93
N ARG A 82 -5.06 -10.27 13.10
CA ARG A 82 -5.03 -10.97 14.39
C ARG A 82 -6.26 -11.84 14.59
N ASP A 83 -7.44 -11.32 14.27
CA ASP A 83 -8.70 -12.05 14.45
C ASP A 83 -8.73 -13.30 13.56
N LEU A 84 -8.38 -13.16 12.28
CA LEU A 84 -8.26 -14.28 11.35
C LEU A 84 -7.17 -15.28 11.75
N TRP A 85 -6.10 -14.83 12.42
CA TRP A 85 -5.09 -15.74 12.97
C TRP A 85 -5.63 -16.59 14.11
N VAL A 86 -6.43 -15.99 14.99
CA VAL A 86 -7.03 -16.70 16.14
C VAL A 86 -8.14 -17.66 15.70
N LEU A 87 -8.87 -17.31 14.66
CA LEU A 87 -10.01 -18.09 14.17
C LEU A 87 -9.63 -19.23 13.21
N SER A 88 -8.46 -19.18 12.58
CA SER A 88 -8.03 -20.22 11.64
C SER A 88 -7.31 -21.37 12.33
N ASP A 89 -7.67 -22.60 11.98
CA ASP A 89 -6.94 -23.81 12.38
C ASP A 89 -5.91 -24.16 11.29
N ASP A 90 -4.88 -23.33 11.17
CA ASP A 90 -3.84 -23.52 10.17
C ASP A 90 -2.73 -24.44 10.70
N ASN A 91 -2.70 -25.67 10.21
CA ASN A 91 -1.65 -26.65 10.51
C ASN A 91 -0.42 -26.52 9.59
N ALA A 92 -0.07 -25.30 9.17
CA ALA A 92 1.09 -25.06 8.30
C ALA A 92 2.40 -25.37 9.05
N THR A 93 3.24 -26.22 8.47
CA THR A 93 4.47 -26.69 9.14
C THR A 93 5.73 -26.26 8.41
N THR A 94 5.64 -25.93 7.13
CA THR A 94 6.78 -25.47 6.32
C THR A 94 6.78 -23.95 6.15
N ALA A 95 7.97 -23.39 5.89
CA ALA A 95 8.10 -21.96 5.59
C ALA A 95 7.29 -21.53 4.35
N LYS A 96 7.09 -22.43 3.38
CA LYS A 96 6.28 -22.15 2.18
C LYS A 96 4.80 -22.07 2.52
N GLU A 97 4.28 -23.02 3.28
CA GLU A 97 2.89 -23.04 3.73
C GLU A 97 2.59 -21.83 4.61
N ASN A 98 3.48 -21.53 5.57
CA ASN A 98 3.35 -20.36 6.43
C ASN A 98 3.25 -19.06 5.63
N ARG A 99 4.07 -18.89 4.57
CA ARG A 99 3.96 -17.73 3.68
C ARG A 99 2.63 -17.69 2.94
N MET A 100 2.15 -18.82 2.42
CA MET A 100 0.87 -18.88 1.71
C MET A 100 -0.31 -18.54 2.62
N VAL A 101 -0.34 -19.11 3.83
CA VAL A 101 -1.35 -18.81 4.85
C VAL A 101 -1.34 -17.32 5.18
N MET A 102 -0.17 -16.72 5.41
CA MET A 102 -0.07 -15.29 5.69
C MET A 102 -0.53 -14.40 4.54
N ILE A 103 -0.23 -14.75 3.29
CA ILE A 103 -0.70 -14.02 2.11
C ILE A 103 -2.22 -14.10 2.00
N GLN A 104 -2.80 -15.30 2.13
CA GLN A 104 -4.25 -15.48 2.05
C GLN A 104 -4.98 -14.72 3.16
N ARG A 105 -4.41 -14.74 4.38
CA ARG A 105 -4.94 -13.97 5.50
C ARG A 105 -4.87 -12.46 5.24
N ALA A 106 -3.77 -11.97 4.67
CA ALA A 106 -3.65 -10.56 4.31
C ALA A 106 -4.68 -10.15 3.25
N ILE A 107 -4.95 -11.00 2.26
CA ILE A 107 -5.99 -10.75 1.25
C ILE A 107 -7.36 -10.63 1.94
N GLN A 108 -7.73 -11.59 2.79
CA GLN A 108 -9.00 -11.55 3.51
C GLN A 108 -9.11 -10.32 4.43
N ALA A 109 -8.03 -9.97 5.13
CA ALA A 109 -7.99 -8.79 5.98
C ALA A 109 -8.18 -7.49 5.18
N TRP A 110 -7.69 -7.41 3.93
CA TRP A 110 -7.96 -6.28 3.04
C TRP A 110 -9.41 -6.25 2.55
N GLU A 111 -9.99 -7.41 2.22
CA GLU A 111 -11.41 -7.52 1.79
C GLU A 111 -12.40 -7.14 2.89
N MET A 112 -12.00 -7.23 4.16
CA MET A 112 -12.81 -6.79 5.31
C MET A 112 -12.86 -5.27 5.48
N ILE A 113 -11.97 -4.51 4.83
CA ILE A 113 -11.96 -3.05 4.91
C ILE A 113 -12.93 -2.50 3.89
N SER A 114 -13.94 -1.78 4.37
CA SER A 114 -14.98 -1.20 3.54
C SER A 114 -14.53 0.03 2.77
N GLU A 115 -15.20 0.32 1.65
CA GLU A 115 -14.98 1.57 0.91
C GLU A 115 -15.24 2.82 1.77
N ASP A 116 -16.20 2.75 2.69
CA ASP A 116 -16.52 3.88 3.58
C ASP A 116 -15.40 4.13 4.59
N GLU A 117 -14.75 3.08 5.10
CA GLU A 117 -13.54 3.22 5.93
C GLU A 117 -12.38 3.82 5.12
N VAL A 118 -12.22 3.40 3.86
CA VAL A 118 -11.23 4.00 2.95
C VAL A 118 -11.53 5.49 2.75
N ARG A 119 -12.76 5.88 2.40
CA ARG A 119 -13.14 7.29 2.24
C ARG A 119 -12.93 8.10 3.52
N ALA A 120 -13.34 7.57 4.68
CA ALA A 120 -13.16 8.22 5.97
C ALA A 120 -11.68 8.40 6.35
N SER A 121 -10.80 7.50 5.89
CA SER A 121 -9.37 7.61 6.16
C SER A 121 -8.74 8.87 5.58
N PHE A 122 -9.17 9.30 4.39
CA PHE A 122 -8.67 10.53 3.75
C PHE A 122 -9.08 11.76 4.55
N VAL A 123 -10.32 11.82 5.03
CA VAL A 123 -10.79 12.91 5.89
C VAL A 123 -10.03 12.97 7.20
N LYS A 124 -9.77 11.80 7.81
CA LYS A 124 -9.03 11.70 9.08
C LYS A 124 -7.55 12.13 8.95
N ALA A 125 -6.96 11.93 7.79
CA ALA A 125 -5.56 12.27 7.52
C ALA A 125 -5.34 13.75 7.14
N LEU A 126 -6.39 14.57 7.11
CA LEU A 126 -6.25 16.00 6.89
C LEU A 126 -5.51 16.66 8.07
N PRO A 127 -4.52 17.52 7.81
CA PRO A 127 -3.88 18.32 8.86
C PRO A 127 -4.90 19.15 9.64
N LYS A 128 -4.68 19.28 10.94
CA LYS A 128 -5.47 20.13 11.84
C LYS A 128 -4.86 21.51 11.99
#